data_AF-A0A9P3EM63-F1
#
_entry.id   AF-A0A9P3EM63-F1
#
_cell.length_a   1.000
_cell.length_b   1.000
_cell.length_c   1.000
_cell.angle_alpha   90.00
_cell.angle_beta   90.00
_cell.angle_gamma   90.00
#
_symmetry.space_group_name_H-M   'P 1'
#
loop_
_entity.id
_entity.type
_entity.pdbx_description
1 polymer ?
#
loop_
_entity_poly.entity_id
_entity_poly.type
_entity_poly.pdbx_seq_one_letter_code
_entity_poly.pdbx_strand_id
1 'polypeptide(L)' 'MNTTTQDRPLPKSYMPEEDKIGMSQNAIYACEAADAKAAGDEEASWAWLALAELPSSAKYILKEVCGDEFLKARGFNI' A
#
# COMPACT_ATOMS: atom_id res chain seq x y z
N MET A 1 -25.88 -10.50 -1.50
CA MET A 1 -24.65 -11.12 -2.02
C MET A 1 -23.75 -10.00 -2.53
N ASN A 2 -22.42 -10.19 -2.49
CA ASN A 2 -21.34 -9.41 -3.12
C ASN A 2 -20.89 -8.20 -2.29
N THR A 3 -19.69 -8.16 -1.71
CA THR A 3 -18.41 -8.14 -2.43
C THR A 3 -17.35 -8.98 -1.72
N THR A 4 -16.73 -9.88 -2.48
CA THR A 4 -15.52 -10.60 -2.12
C THR A 4 -14.39 -9.58 -1.99
N THR A 5 -14.05 -9.17 -0.77
CA THR A 5 -12.68 -8.73 -0.48
C THR A 5 -11.81 -9.89 -0.91
N GLN A 6 -11.09 -9.72 -2.01
CA GLN A 6 -10.14 -10.71 -2.49
C GLN A 6 -9.26 -11.12 -1.30
N ASP A 7 -9.33 -12.39 -0.95
CA ASP A 7 -8.51 -13.10 0.05
C ASP A 7 -7.06 -13.13 -0.47
N ARG A 8 -6.48 -11.95 -0.68
CA ARG A 8 -5.07 -11.81 -0.99
C ARG A 8 -4.33 -11.81 0.34
N PRO A 9 -3.33 -12.67 0.51
CA PRO A 9 -2.51 -12.63 1.72
C PRO A 9 -1.94 -11.22 1.86
N LEU A 10 -1.89 -10.72 3.10
CA LEU A 10 -1.24 -9.45 3.39
C LEU A 10 0.19 -9.47 2.84
N PRO A 11 0.70 -8.35 2.31
CA PRO A 11 2.07 -8.29 1.83
C PRO A 11 3.05 -8.65 2.97
N LYS A 12 4.28 -9.02 2.63
CA LYS A 12 5.31 -9.30 3.61
C LYS A 12 5.45 -8.09 4.56
N SER A 13 5.36 -8.34 5.86
CA SER A 13 5.53 -7.31 6.87
C SER A 13 7.02 -7.05 7.11
N TYR A 14 7.36 -5.77 7.17
CA TYR A 14 8.70 -5.22 7.39
C TYR A 14 8.78 -4.45 8.70
N MET A 15 7.67 -3.92 9.18
CA MET A 15 7.60 -3.19 10.44
C MET A 15 7.46 -4.15 11.63
N PRO A 16 8.26 -4.00 12.71
CA PRO A 16 8.10 -4.74 13.97
C PRO A 16 6.71 -4.54 14.58
N GLU A 17 6.19 -5.57 15.27
CA GLU A 17 4.85 -5.47 15.89
C GLU A 17 4.77 -4.42 17.00
N GLU A 18 5.87 -4.19 17.72
CA GLU A 18 5.95 -3.18 18.78
C GLU A 18 5.77 -1.75 18.25
N ASP A 19 6.30 -1.46 17.06
CA ASP A 19 6.23 -0.13 16.46
C ASP A 19 4.81 0.20 15.95
N LYS A 20 3.97 -0.82 15.73
CA LYS A 20 2.59 -0.66 15.25
C LYS A 20 1.64 -0.23 16.37
N ILE A 21 2.03 -0.37 17.63
CA ILE A 21 1.17 -0.13 18.78
C ILE A 21 0.78 1.36 18.84
N GLY A 22 -0.52 1.63 18.84
CA GLY A 22 -1.07 3.00 18.90
C GLY A 22 -1.11 3.72 17.55
N MET A 23 -0.65 3.10 16.46
CA MET A 23 -0.77 3.64 15.11
C MET A 23 -2.14 3.33 14.51
N SER A 24 -2.62 4.20 13.63
CA SER A 24 -3.78 3.89 12.80
C SER A 24 -3.39 2.85 11.74
N GLN A 25 -4.37 2.07 11.28
CA GLN A 25 -4.14 1.07 10.24
C GLN A 25 -3.55 1.68 8.97
N ASN A 26 -4.01 2.88 8.59
CA ASN A 26 -3.48 3.59 7.43
C ASN A 26 -2.02 4.02 7.62
N ALA A 27 -1.66 4.46 8.83
CA ALA A 27 -0.28 4.80 9.16
C ALA A 27 0.62 3.56 9.10
N ILE A 28 0.14 2.41 9.59
CA ILE A 28 0.86 1.13 9.48
C ILE A 28 1.10 0.78 8.00
N TYR A 29 0.09 0.87 7.14
CA TYR A 29 0.28 0.58 5.70
C TYR A 29 1.30 1.52 5.03
N ALA A 30 1.28 2.81 5.37
CA ALA A 30 2.26 3.77 4.85
C ALA A 30 3.68 3.48 5.34
N CYS A 31 3.85 3.11 6.61
CA CYS A 31 5.15 2.74 7.18
C CYS A 31 5.67 1.42 6.62
N GLU A 32 4.83 0.39 6.54
CA GLU A 32 5.17 -0.90 5.92
C GLU A 32 5.60 -0.72 4.46
N ALA A 33 4.95 0.18 3.71
CA ALA A 33 5.36 0.52 2.35
C ALA A 33 6.75 1.18 2.31
N ALA A 34 7.05 2.07 3.27
CA ALA A 34 8.34 2.75 3.36
C ALA A 34 9.47 1.78 3.76
N ASP A 35 9.23 0.90 4.73
CA ASP A 35 10.20 -0.07 5.22
C ASP A 35 10.47 -1.17 4.17
N ALA A 36 9.44 -1.63 3.45
CA ALA A 36 9.60 -2.53 2.32
C ALA A 36 10.50 -1.91 1.24
N LYS A 37 10.29 -0.62 0.93
CA LYS A 37 11.15 0.12 -0.01
C LYS A 37 12.58 0.24 0.49
N ALA A 38 12.77 0.54 1.78
CA ALA A 38 14.10 0.62 2.39
C ALA A 38 14.84 -0.73 2.36
N ALA A 39 14.10 -1.84 2.46
CA ALA A 39 14.62 -3.20 2.30
C ALA A 39 14.84 -3.63 0.85
N GLY A 40 14.49 -2.79 -0.14
CA GLY A 40 14.63 -3.08 -1.57
C GLY A 40 13.51 -3.96 -2.15
N ASP A 41 12.43 -4.20 -1.41
CA ASP A 41 11.26 -4.94 -1.89
C ASP A 41 10.20 -3.97 -2.42
N GLU A 42 10.39 -3.56 -3.68
CA GLU A 42 9.48 -2.62 -4.34
C GLU A 42 8.06 -3.21 -4.50
N GLU A 43 7.94 -4.51 -4.75
CA GLU A 43 6.62 -5.14 -4.92
C GLU A 43 5.82 -5.13 -3.62
N ALA A 44 6.44 -5.46 -2.48
CA ALA A 44 5.80 -5.32 -1.17
C ALA A 44 5.50 -3.85 -0.84
N SER A 45 6.38 -2.93 -1.22
CA SER A 45 6.16 -1.48 -1.02
C SER A 45 4.90 -1.01 -1.74
N TRP A 46 4.76 -1.34 -3.03
CA TRP A 46 3.58 -0.99 -3.81
C TRP A 46 2.32 -1.68 -3.29
N ALA A 47 2.41 -2.93 -2.87
CA ALA A 47 1.28 -3.67 -2.34
C ALA A 47 0.76 -3.07 -1.02
N TRP A 48 1.65 -2.66 -0.11
CA TRP A 48 1.26 -1.93 1.10
C TRP A 48 0.67 -0.56 0.79
N LEU A 49 1.29 0.18 -0.15
CA LEU A 49 0.81 1.49 -0.54
C LEU A 49 -0.57 1.44 -1.22
N ALA A 50 -0.90 0.37 -1.94
CA ALA A 50 -2.21 0.15 -2.55
C ALA A 50 -3.32 -0.08 -1.51
N LEU A 51 -2.97 -0.59 -0.32
CA LEU A 51 -3.90 -0.75 0.82
C LEU A 51 -4.10 0.55 1.60
N ALA A 52 -3.17 1.51 1.48
CA ALA A 52 -3.25 2.78 2.17
C ALA A 52 -4.35 3.69 1.59
N GLU A 53 -5.05 4.38 2.48
CA GLU A 53 -5.93 5.49 2.16
C GLU A 53 -5.09 6.73 1.82
N LEU A 54 -4.79 6.87 0.54
CA LEU A 54 -4.04 8.01 0.01
C LEU A 54 -4.94 9.23 -0.23
N PRO A 55 -4.50 10.45 0.13
CA PRO A 55 -5.16 11.68 -0.27
C PRO A 55 -5.29 11.80 -1.80
N SER A 56 -6.34 12.45 -2.29
CA SER A 56 -6.59 12.61 -3.73
C SER A 56 -5.42 13.27 -4.47
N SER A 57 -4.72 14.20 -3.83
CA SER A 57 -3.50 14.83 -4.37
C SER A 57 -2.37 13.81 -4.61
N ALA A 58 -2.16 12.90 -3.66
CA ALA A 58 -1.16 11.83 -3.80
C ALA A 58 -1.55 10.85 -4.92
N LYS A 59 -2.84 10.48 -5.02
CA LYS A 59 -3.34 9.64 -6.12
C LYS A 59 -3.14 10.28 -7.48
N TYR A 60 -3.41 11.58 -7.60
CA TYR A 60 -3.20 12.34 -8.83
C TYR A 60 -1.73 12.35 -9.27
N ILE A 61 -0.80 12.61 -8.33
CA ILE A 61 0.64 12.59 -8.60
C ILE A 61 1.10 11.18 -9.02
N LEU A 62 0.66 10.14 -8.30
CA LEU A 62 1.00 8.75 -8.66
C LEU A 62 0.51 8.41 -10.07
N LYS A 63 -0.71 8.83 -10.41
CA LYS A 63 -1.28 8.62 -11.74
C LYS A 63 -0.48 9.32 -12.83
N GLU A 64 -0.08 10.57 -12.63
CA GLU A 64 0.76 11.31 -13.57
C GLU A 64 2.13 10.66 -13.79
N VAL A 65 2.76 10.15 -12.73
CA VAL A 65 4.12 9.61 -12.79
C VAL A 65 4.16 8.16 -13.29
N CYS A 66 3.25 7.31 -12.81
CA CYS A 66 3.28 5.86 -13.07
C CYS A 66 2.32 5.42 -14.18
N GLY A 67 1.26 6.20 -14.44
CA GLY A 67 0.19 5.85 -15.36
C GLY A 67 -0.88 4.93 -14.76
N ASP A 68 -2.08 4.98 -15.34
CA ASP A 68 -3.27 4.28 -14.84
C ASP A 68 -3.12 2.75 -14.85
N GLU A 69 -2.59 2.19 -15.95
CA GLU A 69 -2.48 0.73 -16.10
C GLU A 69 -1.51 0.12 -15.09
N PHE A 70 -0.40 0.81 -14.82
CA PHE A 70 0.59 0.39 -13.83
C PHE A 70 0.00 0.31 -12.42
N LEU A 71 -0.78 1.32 -12.04
CA LEU A 71 -1.40 1.41 -10.72
C LEU A 71 -2.53 0.39 -10.56
N LYS A 72 -3.36 0.21 -11.59
CA LYS A 72 -4.42 -0.82 -11.59
C LYS A 72 -3.84 -2.22 -11.48
N ALA A 73 -2.74 -2.52 -12.17
CA ALA A 73 -2.06 -3.81 -12.06
C ALA A 73 -1.58 -4.12 -10.63
N ARG A 74 -1.27 -3.09 -9.84
CA ARG A 74 -0.84 -3.19 -8.43
C ARG A 74 -1.98 -3.08 -7.42
N GLY A 75 -3.22 -2.98 -7.89
CA GLY A 75 -4.41 -2.99 -7.05
C GLY A 75 -4.80 -1.63 -6.48
N PHE A 76 -4.24 -0.53 -6.99
CA PHE A 76 -4.69 0.81 -6.62
C PHE A 76 -6.10 1.07 -7.12
N ASN A 77 -6.93 1.65 -6.26
CA ASN A 77 -8.25 2.17 -6.62
C ASN A 77 -8.14 3.68 -6.94
N ILE A 78 -7.95 3.98 -8.23
CA ILE A 78 -7.69 5.31 -8.81
C ILE A 78 -8.70 5.69 -9.88
#